data_AF-A0A6M8BAA3-F1
#
_entry.id   AF-A0A6M8BAA3-F1
#
_cell.length_a   1.000
_cell.length_b   1.000
_cell.length_c   1.000
_cell.angle_alpha   90.00
_cell.angle_beta   90.00
_cell.angle_gamma   90.00
#
_symmetry.space_group_name_H-M   'P 1'
#
loop_
_entity.id
_entity.type
_entity.pdbx_description
1 polymer ?
#
loop_
_entity_poly.entity_id
_entity_poly.type
_entity_poly.pdbx_seq_one_letter_code
_entity_poly.pdbx_strand_id
1 'polypeptide(L)'
;MTRRLNTLLTSTVPRAAAAALLAVVGLAGCAESTPAAAPSTAATAAPAGAEQPGAGLPTELRTATTTPAPLAAVTASAQCAAMDGVVGRALAETPEGQRYTALADSKDPVAKQKAWESFAGVLASSHRGQLADAAGSDPTATAALTSLDAYVSVAGRLSGGEISEYADAAQAEDDIKSGRTPTPNPEYQAAAESRAQAQIALTSCLSTWPVVF
;
A
#
# COMPACT_ATOMS: atom_id res chain seq x y z
N MET A 1 2.45 -58.31 -10.50
CA MET A 1 2.53 -58.14 -11.96
C MET A 1 1.12 -58.18 -12.55
N THR A 2 0.43 -57.04 -12.74
CA THR A 2 -0.63 -56.92 -13.77
C THR A 2 -1.08 -55.47 -13.98
N ARG A 3 -0.72 -54.97 -15.16
CA ARG A 3 -1.39 -54.00 -16.06
C ARG A 3 -1.89 -52.65 -15.52
N ARG A 4 -1.11 -51.64 -15.93
CA ARG A 4 -1.55 -50.27 -16.27
C ARG A 4 -2.68 -50.29 -17.30
N LEU A 5 -3.63 -49.36 -17.16
CA LEU A 5 -4.35 -48.78 -18.29
C LEU A 5 -4.47 -47.26 -18.09
N ASN A 6 -3.59 -46.55 -18.82
CA ASN A 6 -3.71 -45.15 -19.20
C ASN A 6 -5.13 -44.85 -19.70
N THR A 7 -5.76 -43.82 -19.14
CA THR A 7 -6.78 -43.07 -19.88
C THR A 7 -6.42 -41.59 -19.80
N LEU A 8 -5.67 -41.14 -20.81
CA LEU A 8 -5.48 -39.73 -21.14
C LEU A 8 -6.77 -39.25 -21.81
N LEU A 9 -7.56 -38.45 -21.11
CA LEU A 9 -8.62 -37.65 -21.71
C LEU A 9 -8.12 -36.21 -21.81
N THR A 10 -7.42 -35.93 -22.91
CA THR A 10 -7.24 -34.60 -23.46
C THR A 10 -8.61 -34.03 -23.82
N SER A 11 -9.09 -33.08 -23.03
CA SER A 11 -10.20 -32.22 -23.41
C SER A 11 -9.65 -30.91 -23.97
N THR A 12 -9.67 -30.79 -25.28
CA THR A 12 -9.39 -29.58 -26.04
C THR A 12 -10.69 -28.88 -26.46
N VAL A 13 -10.60 -27.55 -26.58
CA VAL A 13 -11.46 -26.61 -27.38
C VAL A 13 -12.65 -25.96 -26.61
N PRO A 14 -13.07 -24.68 -26.88
CA PRO A 14 -12.48 -23.59 -27.67
C PRO A 14 -12.25 -22.26 -26.92
N ARG A 15 -11.35 -21.49 -27.52
CA ARG A 15 -11.11 -20.05 -27.43
C ARG A 15 -12.30 -19.29 -28.04
N ALA A 16 -13.00 -18.47 -27.26
CA ALA A 16 -13.98 -17.50 -27.76
C ALA A 16 -13.35 -16.10 -27.70
N ALA A 17 -12.98 -15.60 -28.88
CA ALA A 17 -12.65 -14.20 -29.12
C ALA A 17 -13.95 -13.42 -29.30
N ALA A 18 -14.12 -12.31 -28.58
CA ALA A 18 -15.11 -11.29 -28.90
C ALA A 18 -14.38 -9.95 -28.96
N ALA A 19 -14.22 -9.46 -30.19
CA ALA A 19 -13.73 -8.13 -30.51
C ALA A 19 -14.92 -7.22 -30.86
N ALA A 20 -14.63 -5.91 -30.84
CA ALA A 20 -15.40 -4.79 -31.42
C ALA A 20 -16.48 -4.19 -30.48
N LEU A 21 -16.69 -2.86 -30.35
CA LEU A 21 -16.41 -1.73 -31.25
C LEU A 21 -16.27 -0.40 -30.47
N LEU A 22 -15.60 0.53 -31.14
CA LEU A 22 -15.33 1.94 -30.82
C LEU A 22 -16.59 2.81 -30.66
N ALA A 23 -16.49 3.84 -29.81
CA ALA A 23 -17.19 5.11 -30.00
C ALA A 23 -16.27 6.28 -29.63
N VAL A 24 -15.74 6.93 -30.66
CA VAL A 24 -15.03 8.21 -30.62
C VAL A 24 -16.08 9.32 -30.65
N VAL A 25 -16.04 10.24 -29.69
CA VAL A 25 -16.67 11.56 -29.82
C VAL A 25 -15.56 12.59 -29.62
N GLY A 26 -15.14 13.17 -30.75
CA GLY A 26 -14.33 14.38 -30.78
C GLY A 26 -15.23 15.61 -30.71
N LEU A 27 -14.80 16.61 -29.96
CA LEU A 27 -15.24 18.00 -30.13
C LEU A 27 -13.99 18.86 -30.34
N ALA A 28 -13.95 19.43 -31.54
CA ALA A 28 -12.99 20.43 -31.99
C ALA A 28 -13.32 21.81 -31.39
N GLY A 29 -12.30 22.68 -31.29
CA GLY A 29 -12.54 24.12 -31.31
C GLY A 29 -11.55 24.99 -30.53
N CYS A 30 -10.46 25.34 -31.21
CA CYS A 30 -9.79 26.66 -31.29
C CYS A 30 -9.84 27.63 -30.09
N ALA A 31 -8.67 28.08 -29.61
CA ALA A 31 -8.10 29.37 -30.01
C ALA A 31 -6.82 29.71 -29.22
N GLU A 32 -5.77 29.92 -30.00
CA GLU A 32 -4.47 30.45 -29.64
C GLU A 32 -4.57 31.97 -29.46
N SER A 33 -3.94 32.54 -28.43
CA SER A 33 -3.55 33.96 -28.36
C SER A 33 -2.51 34.19 -27.28
N THR A 34 -1.25 34.16 -27.70
CA THR A 34 -0.10 34.75 -27.01
C THR A 34 -0.08 36.26 -27.24
N PRO A 35 0.28 37.06 -26.23
CA PRO A 35 1.16 38.19 -26.49
C PRO A 35 2.38 38.24 -25.54
N ALA A 36 3.39 38.98 -26.01
CA ALA A 36 4.77 39.00 -25.59
C ALA A 36 5.11 39.88 -24.36
N ALA A 37 6.34 39.69 -23.87
CA ALA A 37 7.11 40.33 -22.79
C ALA A 37 7.07 41.88 -22.73
N ALA A 38 6.86 42.52 -21.56
CA ALA A 38 7.82 43.04 -20.53
C ALA A 38 8.07 44.58 -20.63
N PRO A 39 8.73 45.33 -19.71
CA PRO A 39 9.09 45.15 -18.27
C PRO A 39 8.81 46.42 -17.36
N SER A 40 9.31 46.39 -16.10
CA SER A 40 9.61 47.52 -15.16
C SER A 40 8.42 48.15 -14.39
N THR A 41 8.46 48.58 -13.12
CA THR A 41 9.50 48.84 -12.10
C THR A 41 8.83 48.96 -10.71
N ALA A 42 9.60 48.81 -9.64
CA ALA A 42 9.22 48.85 -8.22
C ALA A 42 8.56 50.15 -7.70
N ALA A 43 7.76 50.05 -6.63
CA ALA A 43 7.88 50.91 -5.44
C ALA A 43 6.97 50.46 -4.28
N THR A 44 7.58 50.48 -3.10
CA THR A 44 7.13 50.28 -1.72
C THR A 44 5.91 51.10 -1.29
N ALA A 45 5.02 50.50 -0.48
CA ALA A 45 4.29 51.21 0.59
C ALA A 45 3.77 50.21 1.65
N ALA A 46 4.29 50.31 2.89
CA ALA A 46 3.58 49.93 4.12
C ALA A 46 2.76 51.14 4.60
N PRO A 47 1.72 50.99 5.45
CA PRO A 47 1.96 50.88 6.90
C PRO A 47 0.93 50.08 7.73
N ALA A 48 1.32 49.80 8.99
CA ALA A 48 0.55 49.74 10.27
C ALA A 48 -0.81 49.01 10.29
N GLY A 49 -1.12 48.08 11.20
CA GLY A 49 -0.67 47.83 12.57
C GLY A 49 -1.93 47.64 13.44
N ALA A 50 -2.09 46.49 14.09
CA ALA A 50 -2.94 46.33 15.28
C ALA A 50 -2.63 45.01 16.00
N GLU A 51 -2.47 45.13 17.31
CA GLU A 51 -2.02 44.13 18.27
C GLU A 51 -2.86 42.86 18.36
N GLN A 52 -2.16 41.79 18.69
CA GLN A 52 -2.68 40.56 19.26
C GLN A 52 -2.61 40.66 20.80
N PRO A 53 -3.66 40.21 21.51
CA PRO A 53 -3.47 39.25 22.60
C PRO A 53 -4.52 38.11 22.45
N GLY A 54 -4.24 36.82 22.56
CA GLY A 54 -3.19 36.10 23.28
C GLY A 54 -3.80 35.33 24.47
N ALA A 55 -4.46 34.18 24.22
CA ALA A 55 -4.62 33.03 25.14
C ALA A 55 -5.46 31.93 24.45
N GLY A 56 -5.05 30.66 24.30
CA GLY A 56 -3.84 29.97 24.70
C GLY A 56 -3.71 28.67 23.90
N LEU A 57 -2.55 28.47 23.30
CA LEU A 57 -2.03 27.17 22.86
C LEU A 57 -0.65 27.05 23.52
N PRO A 58 -0.31 25.88 24.09
CA PRO A 58 0.88 25.71 24.92
C PRO A 58 2.17 26.12 24.18
N THR A 59 3.07 26.75 24.94
CA THR A 59 4.35 27.32 24.48
C THR A 59 5.28 26.32 23.79
N GLU A 60 5.04 25.02 23.95
CA GLU A 60 5.79 23.92 23.32
C GLU A 60 5.70 23.93 21.78
N LEU A 61 4.63 24.46 21.18
CA LEU A 61 4.45 24.44 19.71
C LEU A 61 5.06 25.65 18.97
N ARG A 62 5.54 26.70 19.66
CA ARG A 62 6.02 27.93 18.99
C ARG A 62 7.54 28.00 18.78
N THR A 63 8.27 26.95 19.15
CA THR A 63 9.74 26.88 19.00
C THR A 63 10.22 25.60 18.33
N ALA A 64 9.42 25.00 17.46
CA ALA A 64 9.88 23.93 16.58
C ALA A 64 10.30 24.48 15.21
N THR A 65 11.24 25.43 15.18
CA THR A 65 12.11 25.61 13.99
C THR A 65 13.21 24.57 14.09
N THR A 66 12.83 23.30 14.04
CA THR A 66 13.78 22.22 13.81
C THR A 66 13.30 21.61 12.51
N THR A 67 14.08 21.83 11.44
CA THR A 67 14.08 20.96 10.27
C THR A 67 13.89 19.54 10.79
N PRO A 68 12.85 18.79 10.39
CA PRO A 68 12.75 17.39 10.79
C PRO A 68 14.10 16.77 10.47
N ALA A 69 14.75 16.16 11.48
CA ALA A 69 15.97 15.44 11.26
C ALA A 69 15.75 14.57 10.02
N PRO A 70 16.68 14.53 9.05
CA PRO A 70 16.52 13.63 7.92
C PRO A 70 16.22 12.28 8.52
N LEU A 71 15.11 11.65 8.09
CA LEU A 71 14.77 10.28 8.45
C LEU A 71 16.09 9.52 8.38
N ALA A 72 16.63 9.11 9.53
CA ALA A 72 17.91 8.44 9.55
C ALA A 72 17.70 7.27 8.58
N ALA A 73 18.46 7.26 7.49
CA ALA A 73 18.45 6.12 6.59
C ALA A 73 18.89 4.97 7.48
N VAL A 74 17.91 4.19 7.95
CA VAL A 74 18.15 2.99 8.74
C VAL A 74 18.99 2.16 7.79
N THR A 75 20.28 2.13 8.03
CA THR A 75 21.16 1.28 7.24
C THR A 75 20.74 -0.10 7.66
N ALA A 76 19.96 -0.77 6.81
CA ALA A 76 19.40 -2.07 7.12
C ALA A 76 20.52 -2.97 7.62
N SER A 77 20.30 -3.66 8.75
CA SER A 77 21.27 -4.61 9.28
C SER A 77 21.61 -5.64 8.20
N ALA A 78 22.76 -6.31 8.31
CA ALA A 78 23.12 -7.37 7.36
C ALA A 78 22.04 -8.47 7.31
N GLN A 79 21.37 -8.71 8.43
CA GLN A 79 20.26 -9.65 8.58
C GLN A 79 18.99 -9.15 7.89
N CYS A 80 18.66 -7.86 8.02
CA CYS A 80 17.59 -7.25 7.24
C CYS A 80 17.85 -7.34 5.73
N ALA A 81 19.07 -7.07 5.27
CA ALA A 81 19.45 -7.25 3.87
C ALA A 81 19.39 -8.73 3.43
N ALA A 82 19.75 -9.66 4.32
CA ALA A 82 19.65 -11.09 4.03
C ALA A 82 18.18 -11.54 3.90
N MET A 83 17.30 -11.08 4.79
CA MET A 83 15.86 -11.30 4.67
C MET A 83 15.31 -10.69 3.39
N ASP A 84 15.72 -9.47 3.05
CA ASP A 84 15.30 -8.80 1.81
C ASP A 84 15.73 -9.61 0.58
N GLY A 85 16.93 -10.20 0.61
CA GLY A 85 17.38 -11.14 -0.43
C GLY A 85 16.50 -12.39 -0.55
N VAL A 86 15.95 -12.91 0.55
CA VAL A 86 14.97 -14.00 0.51
C VAL A 86 13.66 -13.51 -0.12
N VAL A 87 13.17 -12.33 0.27
CA VAL A 87 11.95 -11.72 -0.28
C VAL A 87 12.10 -11.50 -1.79
N GLY A 88 13.20 -10.89 -2.25
CA GLY A 88 13.46 -10.63 -3.66
C GLY A 88 13.54 -11.90 -4.50
N ARG A 89 14.18 -12.97 -3.99
CA ARG A 89 14.18 -14.28 -4.66
C ARG A 89 12.79 -14.89 -4.73
N ALA A 90 12.07 -14.93 -3.60
CA ALA A 90 10.70 -15.45 -3.57
C ALA A 90 9.77 -14.67 -4.52
N LEU A 91 9.96 -13.35 -4.63
CA LEU A 91 9.19 -12.51 -5.54
C LEU A 91 9.40 -12.92 -7.01
N ALA A 92 10.63 -13.26 -7.39
CA ALA A 92 10.96 -13.69 -8.74
C ALA A 92 10.55 -15.14 -9.05
N GLU A 93 10.62 -16.02 -8.05
CA GLU A 93 10.51 -17.48 -8.24
C GLU A 93 9.10 -18.02 -7.98
N THR A 94 8.28 -17.34 -7.18
CA THR A 94 6.94 -17.82 -6.82
C THR A 94 5.87 -17.37 -7.82
N PRO A 95 4.82 -18.19 -8.07
CA PRO A 95 3.69 -17.78 -8.89
C PRO A 95 2.98 -16.52 -8.36
N GLU A 96 2.86 -16.38 -7.03
CA GLU A 96 2.24 -15.24 -6.36
C GLU A 96 3.09 -13.96 -6.52
N GLY A 97 4.41 -14.07 -6.37
CA GLY A 97 5.33 -12.96 -6.60
C GLY A 97 5.28 -12.49 -8.05
N GLN A 98 5.30 -13.42 -9.01
CA GLN A 98 5.18 -13.09 -10.43
C GLN A 98 3.83 -12.45 -10.79
N ARG A 99 2.72 -12.89 -10.15
CA ARG A 99 1.41 -12.24 -10.30
C ARG A 99 1.43 -10.80 -9.83
N TYR A 100 2.04 -10.53 -8.67
CA TYR A 100 2.20 -9.16 -8.19
C TYR A 100 3.06 -8.31 -9.14
N THR A 101 4.21 -8.82 -9.57
CA THR A 101 5.10 -8.12 -10.51
C THR A 101 4.42 -7.84 -11.85
N ALA A 102 3.60 -8.76 -12.36
CA ALA A 102 2.83 -8.54 -13.59
C ALA A 102 1.78 -7.41 -13.46
N LEU A 103 1.40 -7.06 -12.23
CA LEU A 103 0.49 -5.96 -11.93
C LEU A 103 1.21 -4.64 -11.64
N ALA A 104 2.55 -4.56 -11.77
CA ALA A 104 3.32 -3.36 -11.43
C ALA A 104 2.79 -2.09 -12.12
N ASP A 105 2.45 -2.17 -13.41
CA ASP A 105 1.91 -1.06 -14.20
C ASP A 105 0.37 -0.98 -14.19
N SER A 106 -0.30 -1.87 -13.45
CA SER A 106 -1.77 -1.87 -13.34
C SER A 106 -2.25 -0.61 -12.61
N LYS A 107 -3.36 -0.04 -13.12
CA LYS A 107 -4.12 1.03 -12.49
C LYS A 107 -5.20 0.53 -11.52
N ASP A 108 -5.26 -0.78 -11.30
CA ASP A 108 -6.16 -1.39 -10.32
C ASP A 108 -5.40 -1.60 -8.99
N PRO A 109 -5.55 -0.68 -8.02
CA PRO A 109 -4.87 -0.79 -6.74
C PRO A 109 -5.36 -1.99 -5.92
N VAL A 110 -6.64 -2.36 -6.06
CA VAL A 110 -7.23 -3.48 -5.32
C VAL A 110 -6.65 -4.81 -5.81
N ALA A 111 -6.54 -5.00 -7.13
CA ALA A 111 -5.91 -6.19 -7.69
C ALA A 111 -4.43 -6.30 -7.29
N LYS A 112 -3.71 -5.17 -7.35
CA LYS A 112 -2.29 -5.11 -6.96
C LYS A 112 -2.10 -5.46 -5.48
N GLN A 113 -2.91 -4.86 -4.60
CA GLN A 113 -2.90 -5.14 -3.17
C GLN A 113 -3.22 -6.61 -2.87
N LYS A 114 -4.26 -7.19 -3.49
CA LYS A 114 -4.60 -8.61 -3.31
C LYS A 114 -3.48 -9.55 -3.76
N ALA A 115 -2.83 -9.24 -4.88
CA ALA A 115 -1.69 -10.02 -5.34
C ALA A 115 -0.51 -9.94 -4.36
N TRP A 116 -0.25 -8.76 -3.80
CA TRP A 116 0.76 -8.58 -2.76
C TRP A 116 0.42 -9.35 -1.48
N GLU A 117 -0.82 -9.24 -0.98
CA GLU A 117 -1.26 -9.97 0.21
C GLU A 117 -1.13 -11.49 0.03
N SER A 118 -1.45 -12.01 -1.16
CA SER A 118 -1.24 -13.41 -1.49
C SER A 118 0.25 -13.81 -1.44
N PHE A 119 1.13 -12.97 -1.99
CA PHE A 119 2.57 -13.19 -1.93
C PHE A 119 3.12 -13.11 -0.50
N ALA A 120 2.67 -12.14 0.29
CA ALA A 120 3.00 -12.03 1.71
C ALA A 120 2.59 -13.29 2.48
N GLY A 121 1.44 -13.89 2.15
CA GLY A 121 1.03 -15.20 2.68
C GLY A 121 2.02 -16.33 2.36
N VAL A 122 2.61 -16.35 1.17
CA VAL A 122 3.65 -17.31 0.78
C VAL A 122 4.96 -17.07 1.55
N LEU A 123 5.28 -15.81 1.86
CA LEU A 123 6.43 -15.47 2.71
C LEU A 123 6.23 -15.95 4.15
N ALA A 124 5.07 -15.66 4.74
CA ALA A 124 4.72 -16.03 6.12
C ALA A 124 4.51 -17.54 6.33
N SER A 125 4.36 -18.31 5.25
CA SER A 125 4.24 -19.77 5.29
C SER A 125 5.50 -20.44 4.72
N SER A 126 5.54 -20.69 3.42
CA SER A 126 6.56 -21.51 2.75
C SER A 126 7.99 -20.98 2.87
N HIS A 127 8.17 -19.66 3.03
CA HIS A 127 9.51 -19.05 3.17
C HIS A 127 9.84 -18.62 4.60
N ARG A 128 8.95 -18.90 5.57
CA ARG A 128 9.09 -18.41 6.95
C ARG A 128 10.37 -18.89 7.63
N GLY A 129 10.77 -20.14 7.36
CA GLY A 129 12.02 -20.72 7.85
C GLY A 129 13.25 -20.02 7.26
N GLN A 130 13.29 -19.81 5.94
CA GLN A 130 14.40 -19.11 5.28
C GLN A 130 14.55 -17.66 5.78
N LEU A 131 13.42 -16.98 6.00
CA LEU A 131 13.42 -15.64 6.57
C LEU A 131 13.91 -15.64 8.02
N ALA A 132 13.53 -16.65 8.83
CA ALA A 132 14.03 -16.82 10.20
C ALA A 132 15.54 -17.08 10.24
N ASP A 133 16.05 -17.95 9.37
CA ASP A 133 17.47 -18.24 9.25
C ASP A 133 18.25 -16.99 8.83
N ALA A 134 17.71 -16.19 7.91
CA ALA A 134 18.32 -14.94 7.46
C ALA A 134 18.29 -13.84 8.55
N ALA A 135 17.23 -13.79 9.36
CA ALA A 135 17.13 -12.87 10.50
C ALA A 135 18.15 -13.19 11.60
N GLY A 136 18.45 -14.47 11.80
CA GLY A 136 19.33 -14.93 12.88
C GLY A 136 18.84 -14.42 14.25
N SER A 137 19.73 -13.82 15.03
CA SER A 137 19.42 -13.21 16.33
C SER A 137 19.31 -11.67 16.27
N ASP A 138 19.25 -11.07 15.08
CA ASP A 138 19.13 -9.62 14.96
C ASP A 138 17.74 -9.16 15.44
N PRO A 139 17.66 -8.23 16.40
CA PRO A 139 16.38 -7.83 16.98
C PRO A 139 15.47 -7.14 15.96
N THR A 140 16.03 -6.34 15.05
CA THR A 140 15.26 -5.64 14.02
C THR A 140 14.69 -6.62 13.00
N ALA A 141 15.50 -7.56 12.50
CA ALA A 141 15.06 -8.60 11.57
C ALA A 141 14.02 -9.54 12.20
N THR A 142 14.20 -9.90 13.48
CA THR A 142 13.24 -10.72 14.23
C THR A 142 11.91 -9.99 14.47
N ALA A 143 11.97 -8.69 14.75
CA ALA A 143 10.78 -7.85 14.84
C ALA A 143 10.05 -7.76 13.49
N ALA A 144 10.78 -7.58 12.38
CA ALA A 144 10.21 -7.56 11.03
C ALA A 144 9.51 -8.88 10.69
N LEU A 145 10.08 -10.03 11.08
CA LEU A 145 9.42 -11.33 10.96
C LEU A 145 8.10 -11.42 11.72
N THR A 146 8.08 -10.91 12.95
CA THR A 146 6.85 -10.86 13.75
C THR A 146 5.82 -9.95 13.11
N SER A 147 6.26 -8.82 12.55
CA SER A 147 5.41 -7.90 11.79
C SER A 147 4.88 -8.51 10.50
N LEU A 148 5.64 -9.39 9.82
CA LEU A 148 5.16 -10.14 8.65
C LEU A 148 3.97 -11.03 9.02
N ASP A 149 4.10 -11.78 10.12
CA ASP A 149 3.04 -12.67 10.60
C ASP A 149 1.78 -11.87 10.99
N ALA A 150 1.97 -10.74 11.69
CA ALA A 150 0.88 -9.82 12.04
C ALA A 150 0.20 -9.21 10.79
N TYR A 151 1.00 -8.75 9.82
CA TYR A 151 0.52 -8.19 8.56
C TYR A 151 -0.39 -9.19 7.82
N VAL A 152 0.08 -10.42 7.63
CA VAL A 152 -0.68 -11.45 6.89
C VAL A 152 -1.95 -11.84 7.64
N SER A 153 -1.88 -12.01 8.96
CA SER A 153 -3.04 -12.32 9.79
C SER A 153 -4.12 -11.25 9.67
N VAL A 154 -3.75 -9.98 9.88
CA VAL A 154 -4.69 -8.86 9.84
C VAL A 154 -5.20 -8.60 8.43
N ALA A 155 -4.33 -8.64 7.41
CA ALA A 155 -4.76 -8.49 6.02
C ALA A 155 -5.75 -9.59 5.60
N GLY A 156 -5.53 -10.84 6.03
CA GLY A 156 -6.46 -11.94 5.77
C GLY A 156 -7.85 -11.69 6.36
N ARG A 157 -7.94 -11.21 7.60
CA ARG A 157 -9.20 -10.90 8.27
C ARG A 157 -9.95 -9.74 7.61
N LEU A 158 -9.22 -8.67 7.25
CA LEU A 158 -9.77 -7.51 6.56
C LEU A 158 -10.26 -7.86 5.15
N SER A 159 -9.40 -8.47 4.32
CA SER A 159 -9.71 -8.82 2.93
C SER A 159 -10.74 -9.96 2.81
N GLY A 160 -10.81 -10.84 3.82
CA GLY A 160 -11.80 -11.90 3.92
C GLY A 160 -13.18 -11.43 4.39
N GLY A 161 -13.31 -10.16 4.80
CA GLY A 161 -14.56 -9.60 5.31
C GLY A 161 -14.95 -10.14 6.70
N GLU A 162 -14.00 -10.71 7.45
CA GLU A 162 -14.25 -11.14 8.84
C GLU A 162 -14.49 -9.92 9.74
N ILE A 163 -13.78 -8.82 9.46
CA ILE A 163 -13.97 -7.54 10.14
C ILE A 163 -14.68 -6.59 9.18
N SER A 164 -15.96 -6.32 9.43
CA SER A 164 -16.73 -5.34 8.66
C SER A 164 -16.22 -3.93 8.88
N GLU A 165 -16.13 -3.13 7.81
CA GLU A 165 -15.72 -1.72 7.86
C GLU A 165 -16.66 -0.85 8.70
N TYR A 166 -17.96 -1.16 8.70
CA TYR A 166 -18.98 -0.44 9.46
C TYR A 166 -19.53 -1.32 10.58
N ALA A 167 -19.83 -0.68 11.72
CA ALA A 167 -20.40 -1.38 12.88
C ALA A 167 -21.80 -1.93 12.59
N ASP A 168 -22.57 -1.22 11.77
CA ASP A 168 -23.86 -1.65 11.24
C ASP A 168 -23.93 -1.29 9.75
N ALA A 169 -23.96 -2.32 8.89
CA ALA A 169 -23.99 -2.15 7.45
C ALA A 169 -25.31 -1.53 6.95
N ALA A 170 -26.44 -1.87 7.58
CA ALA A 170 -27.74 -1.34 7.17
C ALA A 170 -27.86 0.15 7.55
N GLN A 171 -27.38 0.51 8.74
CA GLN A 171 -27.31 1.91 9.16
C GLN A 171 -26.30 2.69 8.31
N ALA A 172 -25.15 2.11 7.97
CA ALA A 172 -24.18 2.74 7.09
C ALA A 172 -24.78 3.06 5.71
N GLU A 173 -25.56 2.15 5.14
CA GLU A 173 -26.28 2.40 3.89
C GLU A 173 -27.30 3.54 4.02
N ASP A 174 -28.06 3.61 5.11
CA ASP A 174 -29.02 4.69 5.35
C ASP A 174 -28.32 6.04 5.54
N ASP A 175 -27.22 6.06 6.29
CA ASP A 175 -26.39 7.24 6.49
C ASP A 175 -25.87 7.75 5.13
N ILE A 176 -25.32 6.86 4.28
CA ILE A 176 -24.88 7.21 2.92
C ILE A 176 -26.02 7.77 2.08
N LYS A 177 -27.19 7.11 2.07
CA LYS A 177 -28.37 7.54 1.29
C LYS A 177 -28.91 8.90 1.76
N SER A 178 -28.75 9.21 3.05
CA SER A 178 -29.16 10.48 3.66
C SER A 178 -28.08 11.56 3.66
N GLY A 179 -26.90 11.29 3.09
CA GLY A 179 -25.76 12.22 3.03
C GLY A 179 -25.02 12.40 4.37
N ARG A 180 -25.21 11.47 5.31
CA ARG A 180 -24.49 11.39 6.59
C ARG A 180 -23.28 10.46 6.45
N THR A 181 -22.24 10.70 7.25
CA THR A 181 -21.08 9.81 7.30
C THR A 181 -21.41 8.57 8.15
N PRO A 182 -21.25 7.35 7.61
CA PRO A 182 -21.41 6.12 8.39
C PRO A 182 -20.50 6.06 9.59
N THR A 183 -20.94 5.38 10.64
CA THR A 183 -20.09 5.09 11.80
C THR A 183 -19.14 3.92 11.48
N PRO A 184 -17.82 4.13 11.44
CA PRO A 184 -16.86 3.06 11.20
C PRO A 184 -16.81 2.09 12.37
N ASN A 185 -16.55 0.82 12.08
CA ASN A 185 -16.31 -0.20 13.09
C ASN A 185 -14.98 0.10 13.82
N PRO A 186 -14.96 0.24 15.15
CA PRO A 186 -13.71 0.43 15.89
C PRO A 186 -12.73 -0.75 15.73
N GLU A 187 -13.23 -1.98 15.56
CA GLU A 187 -12.36 -3.14 15.33
C GLU A 187 -11.67 -3.05 13.96
N TYR A 188 -12.40 -2.62 12.93
CA TYR A 188 -11.81 -2.40 11.60
C TYR A 188 -10.72 -1.34 11.63
N GLN A 189 -10.96 -0.22 12.33
CA GLN A 189 -9.97 0.83 12.47
C GLN A 189 -8.71 0.33 13.20
N ALA A 190 -8.88 -0.40 14.31
CA ALA A 190 -7.76 -0.97 15.05
C ALA A 190 -6.98 -2.00 14.21
N ALA A 191 -7.68 -2.81 13.41
CA ALA A 191 -7.05 -3.74 12.49
C ALA A 191 -6.29 -3.02 11.36
N ALA A 192 -6.89 -2.00 10.74
CA ALA A 192 -6.23 -1.19 9.71
C ALA A 192 -4.97 -0.50 10.25
N GLU A 193 -5.04 0.05 11.46
CA GLU A 193 -3.88 0.65 12.13
C GLU A 193 -2.80 -0.41 12.44
N SER A 194 -3.18 -1.56 12.97
CA SER A 194 -2.25 -2.67 13.24
C SER A 194 -1.51 -3.12 11.97
N ARG A 195 -2.24 -3.22 10.84
CA ARG A 195 -1.65 -3.52 9.54
C ARG A 195 -0.67 -2.43 9.10
N ALA A 196 -1.02 -1.16 9.26
CA ALA A 196 -0.16 -0.04 8.91
C ALA A 196 1.14 -0.03 9.73
N GLN A 197 1.05 -0.29 11.05
CA GLN A 197 2.22 -0.41 11.92
C GLN A 197 3.12 -1.58 11.50
N ALA A 198 2.52 -2.73 11.17
CA ALA A 198 3.27 -3.88 10.66
C ALA A 198 3.98 -3.54 9.33
N GLN A 199 3.31 -2.80 8.43
CA GLN A 199 3.92 -2.35 7.18
C GLN A 199 5.11 -1.39 7.42
N ILE A 200 4.99 -0.45 8.36
CA ILE A 200 6.09 0.44 8.74
C ILE A 200 7.30 -0.38 9.22
N ALA A 201 7.08 -1.33 10.14
CA ALA A 201 8.15 -2.18 10.64
C ALA A 201 8.82 -3.00 9.52
N LEU A 202 8.02 -3.55 8.59
CA LEU A 202 8.53 -4.31 7.46
C LEU A 202 9.36 -3.45 6.51
N THR A 203 8.87 -2.26 6.12
CA THR A 203 9.59 -1.34 5.23
C THR A 203 10.89 -0.80 5.85
N SER A 204 10.99 -0.77 7.17
CA SER A 204 12.21 -0.35 7.88
C SER A 204 13.37 -1.36 7.77
N CYS A 205 13.05 -2.64 7.48
CA CYS A 205 14.01 -3.74 7.39
C CYS A 205 14.14 -4.28 5.96
N LEU A 206 13.03 -4.34 5.22
CA LEU A 206 12.92 -4.98 3.90
C LEU A 206 12.73 -3.91 2.82
N SER A 207 13.79 -3.63 2.07
CA SER A 207 13.78 -2.63 0.99
C SER A 207 12.88 -3.01 -0.20
N THR A 208 12.66 -4.31 -0.42
CA THR A 208 11.75 -4.86 -1.42
C THR A 208 10.28 -4.75 -0.98
N TRP A 209 10.02 -4.50 0.31
CA TRP A 209 8.65 -4.35 0.81
C TRP A 209 8.04 -3.01 0.34
N PRO A 210 6.86 -3.03 -0.28
CA PRO A 210 6.22 -1.82 -0.80
C PRO A 210 5.77 -0.90 0.33
N VAL A 211 6.01 0.40 0.14
CA VAL A 211 5.75 1.44 1.15
C VAL A 211 4.25 1.79 1.25
N VAL A 212 3.49 1.62 0.17
CA VAL A 212 2.07 2.00 0.12
C VAL A 212 1.25 1.03 -0.72
N PHE A 213 -0.02 0.91 -0.34
CA PHE A 213 -1.15 0.48 -1.18
C PHE A 213 -2.27 1.50 -1.05
#